data_AF-A0A2K5EKP4-F1
#
_entry.id   AF-A0A2K5EKP4-F1
#
_cell.length_a   1.000
_cell.length_b   1.000
_cell.length_c   1.000
_cell.angle_alpha   90.00
_cell.angle_beta   90.00
_cell.angle_gamma   90.00
#
_symmetry.space_group_name_H-M   'P 1'
#
loop_
_entity.id
_entity.type
_entity.pdbx_description
1 polymer ?
#
loop_
_entity_poly.entity_id
_entity_poly.type
_entity_poly.pdbx_seq_one_letter_code
_entity_poly.pdbx_strand_id
1 'polypeptide(L)'
;MSAHLQWMVVRNCSSFLIKRNKQTYSTEPNNLKARNSFRYNGLIHRKTVGVEPAADGKGVVVVMKRRSGQRKPATSYVRTTINKNARATLSSIRHMIRKNKYRPDLLGEAGQCCGERPPTSGCIWTGRDGFLLSAYSPHPQHGPGGSLWCVS
;
A
#
# COMPACT_ATOMS: atom_id res chain seq x y z
N MET A 1 9.00 -14.00 15.41
CA MET A 1 9.86 -13.71 14.25
C MET A 1 10.32 -12.26 14.37
N SER A 2 11.63 -12.00 14.37
CA SER A 2 12.16 -10.65 14.45
C SER A 2 12.06 -9.94 13.10
N ALA A 3 11.88 -8.62 13.10
CA ALA A 3 11.78 -7.84 11.87
C ALA A 3 13.12 -7.76 11.13
N HIS A 4 14.23 -7.68 11.86
CA HIS A 4 15.58 -7.60 11.29
C HIS A 4 15.98 -8.87 10.55
N LEU A 5 15.66 -10.06 11.11
CA LEU A 5 15.94 -11.32 10.43
C LEU A 5 15.14 -11.44 9.13
N GLN A 6 13.84 -11.14 9.19
CA GLN A 6 12.98 -11.14 8.00
C GLN A 6 13.49 -10.16 6.94
N TRP A 7 13.98 -8.99 7.35
CA TRP A 7 14.57 -8.02 6.44
C TRP A 7 15.82 -8.56 5.74
N MET A 8 16.72 -9.23 6.46
CA MET A 8 17.92 -9.82 5.86
C MET A 8 17.60 -10.84 4.78
N VAL A 9 16.49 -11.57 4.92
CA VAL A 9 15.97 -12.47 3.88
C VAL A 9 15.34 -11.67 2.74
N VAL A 10 14.33 -10.85 3.04
CA VAL A 10 13.43 -10.24 2.03
C VAL A 10 14.10 -9.12 1.22
N ARG A 11 15.13 -8.45 1.75
CA ARG A 11 15.73 -7.25 1.14
C ARG A 11 16.20 -7.41 -0.31
N ASN A 12 16.62 -8.62 -0.70
CA ASN A 12 17.23 -8.89 -2.00
C ASN A 12 16.52 -9.95 -2.85
N CYS A 13 15.61 -10.76 -2.27
CA CYS A 13 15.01 -11.93 -2.92
C CYS A 13 13.48 -11.99 -2.85
N SER A 14 12.80 -10.84 -2.72
CA SER A 14 11.34 -10.80 -2.71
C SER A 14 10.72 -10.66 -4.11
N SER A 15 9.54 -11.25 -4.31
CA SER A 15 8.77 -11.10 -5.56
C SER A 15 8.24 -9.68 -5.78
N PHE A 16 8.10 -8.90 -4.71
CA PHE A 16 7.68 -7.49 -4.76
C PHE A 16 8.79 -6.54 -5.22
N LEU A 17 10.02 -7.02 -5.31
CA LEU A 17 11.19 -6.19 -5.58
C LEU A 17 11.28 -5.83 -7.06
N ILE A 18 11.32 -4.53 -7.36
CA ILE A 18 11.54 -4.01 -8.71
C ILE A 18 12.85 -3.23 -8.71
N LYS A 19 13.82 -3.71 -9.51
CA LYS A 19 15.10 -3.04 -9.72
C LYS A 19 15.12 -2.43 -11.12
N ARG A 20 15.16 -1.10 -11.21
CA ARG A 20 15.21 -0.36 -12.48
C ARG A 20 16.04 0.92 -12.29
N ASN A 21 16.80 1.32 -13.31
CA ASN A 21 17.51 2.61 -13.35
C ASN A 21 18.33 2.93 -12.08
N LYS A 22 19.08 1.96 -11.55
CA LYS A 22 19.86 2.05 -10.30
C LYS A 22 19.03 2.34 -9.03
N GLN A 23 17.71 2.33 -9.13
CA GLN A 23 16.77 2.48 -8.01
C GLN A 23 16.08 1.16 -7.71
N THR A 24 15.72 0.97 -6.43
CA THR A 24 15.07 -0.25 -5.95
C THR A 24 13.74 0.10 -5.29
N TYR A 25 12.66 -0.34 -5.93
CA TYR A 25 11.29 -0.17 -5.47
C TYR A 25 10.73 -1.47 -4.95
N SER A 26 9.63 -1.36 -4.22
CA SER A 26 8.92 -2.51 -3.71
C SER A 26 7.41 -2.26 -3.78
N THR A 27 6.67 -3.22 -4.33
CA THR A 27 5.23 -3.14 -4.60
C THR A 27 4.41 -3.86 -3.53
N GLU A 28 4.94 -4.02 -2.33
CA GLU A 28 4.25 -4.70 -1.24
C GLU A 28 3.08 -3.86 -0.70
N PRO A 29 2.00 -4.52 -0.24
CA PRO A 29 0.89 -3.82 0.40
C PRO A 29 1.36 -3.15 1.70
N ASN A 30 0.77 -1.99 2.01
CA ASN A 30 1.10 -1.15 3.17
C ASN A 30 2.53 -0.56 3.16
N ASN A 31 3.05 -0.23 1.98
CA ASN A 31 4.25 0.60 1.82
C ASN A 31 3.86 2.02 1.35
N LEU A 32 4.06 3.02 2.21
CA LEU A 32 3.67 4.41 1.93
C LEU A 32 4.53 5.09 0.87
N LYS A 33 5.76 4.62 0.63
CA LYS A 33 6.71 5.27 -0.30
C LYS A 33 7.10 4.41 -1.49
N ALA A 34 6.59 3.17 -1.59
CA ALA A 34 6.99 2.18 -2.58
C ALA A 34 8.52 1.95 -2.70
N ARG A 35 9.29 2.33 -1.66
CA ARG A 35 10.74 2.17 -1.61
C ARG A 35 11.09 0.89 -0.87
N ASN A 36 12.04 0.12 -1.40
CA ASN A 36 12.59 -1.01 -0.68
C ASN A 36 13.51 -0.50 0.45
N SER A 37 12.97 -0.38 1.66
CA SER A 37 13.72 0.06 2.83
C SER A 37 13.13 -0.56 4.08
N PHE A 38 13.98 -0.81 5.07
CA PHE A 38 13.55 -1.40 6.33
C PHE A 38 12.39 -0.61 6.98
N ARG A 39 12.45 0.73 6.98
CA ARG A 39 11.44 1.59 7.65
C ARG A 39 10.02 1.47 7.06
N TYR A 40 9.92 1.40 5.74
CA TYR A 40 8.64 1.52 5.03
C TYR A 40 7.99 0.18 4.67
N ASN A 41 8.64 -0.94 5.00
CA ASN A 41 8.16 -2.25 4.60
C ASN A 41 6.89 -2.69 5.36
N GLY A 42 5.86 -3.08 4.62
CA GLY A 42 4.55 -3.46 5.16
C GLY A 42 4.41 -4.92 5.63
N LEU A 43 5.42 -5.76 5.42
CA LEU A 43 5.34 -7.20 5.69
C LEU A 43 6.07 -7.57 6.99
N ILE A 44 7.30 -7.08 7.14
CA ILE A 44 8.22 -7.49 8.22
C ILE A 44 7.85 -6.89 9.59
N HIS A 45 7.18 -5.73 9.60
CA HIS A 45 6.89 -5.02 10.84
C HIS A 45 5.63 -5.56 11.51
N ARG A 46 5.64 -5.50 12.86
CA ARG A 46 4.46 -5.84 13.68
C ARG A 46 3.38 -4.77 13.59
N LYS A 47 3.78 -3.53 13.34
CA LYS A 47 2.94 -2.34 13.20
C LYS A 47 3.20 -1.69 11.85
N THR A 48 2.15 -1.58 11.04
CA THR A 48 2.21 -0.99 9.70
C THR A 48 1.03 -0.05 9.51
N VAL A 49 1.23 0.95 8.66
CA VAL A 49 0.21 1.91 8.26
C VAL A 49 0.22 1.94 6.74
N GLY A 50 -0.90 1.59 6.15
CA GLY A 50 -1.18 1.72 4.73
C GLY A 50 -2.31 2.72 4.51
N VAL A 51 -2.27 3.37 3.37
CA VAL A 51 -3.32 4.29 2.91
C VAL A 51 -3.67 3.86 1.50
N GLU A 52 -4.92 3.50 1.29
CA GLU A 52 -5.45 3.04 0.01
C GLU A 52 -6.67 3.88 -0.38
N PRO A 53 -6.95 4.06 -1.68
CA PRO A 53 -8.21 4.65 -2.10
C PRO A 53 -9.38 3.74 -1.72
N ALA A 54 -10.53 4.33 -1.37
CA ALA A 54 -11.76 3.55 -1.18
C ALA A 54 -12.25 2.97 -2.51
N ALA A 55 -12.82 1.76 -2.47
CA ALA A 55 -13.36 1.09 -3.66
C ALA A 55 -14.44 1.92 -4.36
N ASP A 56 -15.23 2.68 -3.57
CA ASP A 56 -16.30 3.54 -4.05
C ASP A 56 -15.79 4.85 -4.70
N GLY A 57 -14.46 5.05 -4.78
CA GLY A 57 -13.83 6.27 -5.28
C GLY A 57 -14.02 7.49 -4.37
N LYS A 58 -14.79 7.35 -3.28
CA LYS A 58 -15.11 8.40 -2.31
C LYS A 58 -14.41 8.14 -0.99
N GLY A 59 -13.32 8.85 -0.76
CA GLY A 59 -12.57 8.81 0.48
C GLY A 59 -11.37 7.86 0.48
N VAL A 60 -10.84 7.61 1.67
CA VAL A 60 -9.56 6.93 1.88
C VAL A 60 -9.73 5.81 2.89
N VAL A 61 -9.12 4.66 2.62
CA VAL A 61 -9.04 3.51 3.54
C VAL A 61 -7.68 3.51 4.21
N VAL A 62 -7.69 3.60 5.53
CA VAL A 62 -6.47 3.44 6.34
C VAL A 62 -6.39 1.99 6.78
N VAL A 63 -5.29 1.34 6.45
CA VAL A 63 -5.03 -0.06 6.76
C VAL A 63 -3.98 -0.13 7.87
N MET A 64 -4.31 -0.75 8.98
CA MET A 64 -3.40 -0.93 10.12
C MET A 64 -3.33 -2.39 10.54
N LYS A 65 -2.16 -2.83 11.00
CA LYS A 65 -1.98 -4.19 11.51
C LYS A 65 -2.48 -4.32 12.95
N ARG A 66 -3.21 -5.38 13.27
CA ARG A 66 -3.56 -5.71 14.65
C ARG A 66 -2.30 -6.11 15.41
N ARG A 67 -2.21 -5.74 16.69
CA ARG A 67 -1.10 -6.19 17.55
C ARG A 67 -1.15 -7.71 17.78
N SER A 68 -2.35 -8.25 17.92
CA SER A 68 -2.63 -9.70 18.03
C SER A 68 -2.75 -10.35 16.64
N GLY A 69 -2.66 -11.68 16.60
CA GLY A 69 -2.92 -12.42 15.36
C GLY A 69 -1.88 -12.25 14.25
N GLN A 70 -0.62 -11.96 14.58
CA GLN A 70 0.46 -11.74 13.59
C GLN A 70 0.69 -12.93 12.64
N ARG A 71 0.35 -14.15 13.08
CA ARG A 71 0.44 -15.39 12.28
C ARG A 71 -0.88 -15.75 11.57
N LYS A 72 -1.90 -14.88 11.64
CA LYS A 72 -3.23 -15.09 11.07
C LYS A 72 -3.52 -14.00 10.04
N PRO A 73 -3.00 -14.12 8.80
CA PRO A 73 -3.04 -13.03 7.82
C PRO A 73 -4.46 -12.53 7.55
N ALA A 74 -5.44 -13.44 7.47
CA ALA A 74 -6.85 -13.12 7.24
C ALA A 74 -7.44 -12.10 8.22
N THR A 75 -7.06 -12.16 9.50
CA THR A 75 -7.59 -11.27 10.56
C THR A 75 -6.59 -10.22 11.02
N SER A 76 -5.40 -10.19 10.44
CA SER A 76 -4.28 -9.37 10.93
C SER A 76 -4.37 -7.89 10.55
N TYR A 77 -5.23 -7.54 9.59
CA TYR A 77 -5.40 -6.16 9.13
C TYR A 77 -6.75 -5.60 9.57
N VAL A 78 -6.75 -4.33 9.97
CA VAL A 78 -7.95 -3.52 10.24
C VAL A 78 -7.98 -2.43 9.20
N ARG A 79 -9.11 -2.35 8.49
CA ARG A 79 -9.38 -1.32 7.50
C ARG A 79 -10.38 -0.34 8.09
N THR A 80 -10.07 0.94 8.04
CA THR A 80 -10.97 2.01 8.46
C THR A 80 -11.18 2.95 7.29
N THR A 81 -12.42 3.01 6.80
CA THR A 81 -12.86 3.93 5.76
C THR A 81 -13.08 5.32 6.36
N ILE A 82 -12.50 6.34 5.74
CA ILE A 82 -12.70 7.74 6.10
C ILE A 82 -13.24 8.45 4.86
N ASN A 83 -14.55 8.71 4.89
CA ASN A 83 -15.23 9.51 3.89
C ASN A 83 -15.55 10.88 4.50
N LYS A 84 -14.55 11.76 4.52
CA LYS A 84 -14.65 13.14 5.00
C LYS A 84 -13.99 14.08 4.00
N ASN A 85 -14.21 15.37 4.19
CA ASN A 85 -13.45 16.44 3.55
C ASN A 85 -11.93 16.26 3.75
N ALA A 86 -11.14 16.61 2.72
CA ALA A 86 -9.70 16.31 2.65
C ALA A 86 -8.91 16.74 3.90
N ARG A 87 -9.19 17.94 4.42
CA ARG A 87 -8.56 18.46 5.65
C ARG A 87 -8.90 17.63 6.88
N ALA A 88 -10.16 17.21 7.02
CA ALA A 88 -10.61 16.39 8.13
C ALA A 88 -10.07 14.96 8.03
N THR A 89 -9.92 14.42 6.82
CA THR A 89 -9.29 13.11 6.58
C THR A 89 -7.82 13.13 6.99
N LEU A 90 -7.05 14.11 6.54
CA LEU A 90 -5.65 14.29 6.94
C LEU A 90 -5.52 14.47 8.47
N SER A 91 -6.38 15.27 9.07
CA SER A 91 -6.39 15.45 10.53
C SER A 91 -6.69 14.14 11.25
N SER A 92 -7.68 13.37 10.79
CA SER A 92 -8.05 12.08 11.38
C SER A 92 -6.89 11.08 11.33
N ILE A 93 -6.19 11.00 10.20
CA ILE A 93 -5.01 10.13 10.02
C ILE A 93 -3.88 10.53 10.98
N ARG A 94 -3.57 11.82 11.05
CA ARG A 94 -2.54 12.32 11.98
C ARG A 94 -2.89 12.02 13.43
N HIS A 95 -4.15 12.16 13.81
CA HIS A 95 -4.63 11.85 15.16
C HIS A 95 -4.50 10.36 15.47
N MET A 96 -4.94 9.47 14.57
CA MET A 96 -4.78 8.03 14.74
C MET A 96 -3.33 7.61 14.98
N ILE A 97 -2.39 8.20 14.24
CA ILE A 97 -0.96 7.85 14.37
C ILE A 97 -0.34 8.45 15.63
N ARG A 98 -0.55 9.76 15.88
CA ARG A 98 0.09 10.49 16.99
C ARG A 98 -0.50 10.13 18.34
N LYS A 99 -1.83 10.12 18.48
CA LYS A 99 -2.50 9.90 19.77
C LYS A 99 -2.34 8.46 20.25
N ASN A 100 -2.39 7.49 19.34
CA ASN A 100 -2.20 6.08 19.69
C ASN A 100 -0.72 5.66 19.76
N LYS A 101 0.22 6.58 19.53
CA LYS A 101 1.67 6.32 19.48
C LYS A 101 2.01 5.07 18.64
N TYR A 102 1.31 4.90 17.51
CA TYR A 102 1.35 3.63 16.78
C TYR A 102 2.64 3.48 15.97
N ARG A 103 2.94 4.46 15.10
CA ARG A 103 4.16 4.61 14.28
C ARG A 103 4.39 6.11 13.97
N PRO A 104 4.83 6.92 14.96
CA PRO A 104 4.97 8.36 14.77
C PRO A 104 6.03 8.72 13.72
N ASP A 105 6.94 7.80 13.42
CA ASP A 105 7.93 7.91 12.36
C ASP A 105 7.30 7.98 10.97
N LEU A 106 6.13 7.39 10.73
CA LEU A 106 5.49 7.36 9.41
C LEU A 106 4.48 8.50 9.19
N LEU A 107 4.39 9.44 10.13
CA LEU A 107 3.38 10.48 10.14
C LEU A 107 3.46 11.40 8.91
N GLY A 108 4.68 11.77 8.50
CA GLY A 108 4.89 12.67 7.36
C GLY A 108 4.44 12.02 6.06
N GLU A 109 4.78 10.74 5.89
CA GLU A 109 4.48 9.94 4.71
C GLU A 109 2.98 9.66 4.58
N ALA A 110 2.33 9.24 5.66
CA ALA A 110 0.89 8.93 5.63
C ALA A 110 0.05 10.15 5.26
N GLY A 111 0.50 11.36 5.62
CA GLY A 111 -0.14 12.61 5.22
C GLY A 111 0.08 12.96 3.74
N GLN A 112 1.26 12.68 3.18
CA GLN A 112 1.58 12.94 1.77
C GLN A 112 0.78 12.03 0.84
N CYS A 113 0.65 10.73 1.18
CA CYS A 113 -0.11 9.76 0.38
C CYS A 113 -1.58 10.13 0.15
N CYS A 114 -2.20 10.93 1.04
CA CYS A 114 -3.60 11.34 0.90
C CYS A 114 -3.78 12.63 0.06
N GLY A 115 -2.71 13.39 -0.15
CA GLY A 115 -2.74 14.65 -0.90
C GLY A 115 -2.60 14.43 -2.41
N GLU A 116 -2.10 13.26 -2.81
CA GLU A 116 -1.94 12.86 -4.20
C GLU A 116 -3.25 12.21 -4.68
N ARG A 117 -3.84 12.76 -5.76
CA ARG A 117 -5.08 12.25 -6.37
C ARG A 117 -4.87 10.77 -6.75
N PRO A 118 -5.84 9.87 -6.54
CA PRO A 118 -5.67 8.49 -6.96
C PRO A 118 -5.48 8.45 -8.48
N PRO A 119 -4.51 7.69 -9.01
CA PRO A 119 -4.47 7.45 -10.43
C PRO A 119 -5.71 6.67 -10.80
N THR A 120 -6.58 7.28 -11.61
CA THR A 120 -7.58 6.54 -12.36
C THR A 120 -6.82 5.50 -13.18
N SER A 121 -7.08 4.22 -12.88
CA SER A 121 -6.42 3.03 -13.43
C SER A 121 -4.91 2.89 -13.18
N GLY A 122 -4.53 1.88 -12.38
CA GLY A 122 -3.32 1.09 -12.59
C GLY A 122 -1.94 1.74 -12.42
N CYS A 123 -1.81 3.01 -12.01
CA CYS A 123 -0.49 3.64 -11.96
C CYS A 123 0.17 3.53 -10.58
N ILE A 124 1.33 2.87 -10.57
CA ILE A 124 2.33 2.95 -9.51
C ILE A 124 2.70 4.42 -9.31
N TRP A 125 2.52 4.89 -8.08
CA TRP A 125 2.99 6.16 -7.50
C TRP A 125 4.02 6.88 -8.37
N THR A 126 3.55 7.80 -9.21
CA THR A 126 4.43 8.67 -9.98
C THR A 126 5.00 9.71 -9.02
N GLY A 127 6.24 9.46 -8.60
CA GLY A 127 7.13 10.54 -8.21
C GLY A 127 7.20 11.59 -9.32
N ARG A 128 7.55 12.81 -8.94
CA ARG A 128 7.57 14.04 -9.74
C ARG A 128 8.47 14.03 -10.99
N ASP A 129 9.03 12.88 -11.35
CA ASP A 129 9.90 12.65 -12.48
C ASP A 129 9.23 11.57 -13.34
N GLY A 130 8.54 11.99 -14.40
CA GLY A 130 7.70 11.12 -15.21
C GLY A 130 8.46 9.92 -15.78
N PHE A 131 8.02 8.71 -15.45
CA PHE A 131 8.35 7.49 -16.19
C PHE A 131 7.23 6.46 -16.04
N LEU A 132 6.60 6.11 -17.16
CA LEU A 132 5.55 5.11 -17.30
C LEU A 132 6.05 3.74 -16.84
N LEU A 133 5.55 3.25 -15.70
CA LEU A 133 5.59 1.82 -15.39
C LEU A 133 4.39 1.15 -16.08
N SER A 134 4.63 0.57 -17.25
CA SER A 134 3.68 -0.33 -17.91
C SER A 134 3.24 -1.43 -16.92
N ALA A 135 1.92 -1.54 -16.76
CA ALA A 135 1.26 -2.47 -15.85
C ALA A 135 1.53 -3.92 -16.29
N TYR A 136 2.10 -4.71 -15.38
CA TYR A 136 2.02 -6.16 -15.47
C TYR A 136 0.74 -6.57 -14.73
N SER A 137 -0.36 -6.70 -15.46
CA SER A 137 -1.60 -7.29 -14.97
C SER A 137 -1.38 -8.78 -14.71
N PRO A 138 -1.68 -9.33 -13.52
CA PRO A 138 -1.78 -10.77 -13.37
C PRO A 138 -3.03 -11.25 -14.12
N HIS A 139 -2.83 -12.03 -15.17
CA HIS A 139 -3.90 -12.74 -15.88
C HIS A 139 -4.72 -13.60 -14.90
N PRO A 140 -6.06 -13.50 -14.89
CA PRO A 140 -6.92 -14.51 -14.29
C PRO A 140 -6.91 -15.77 -15.17
N GLN A 141 -6.61 -16.93 -14.58
CA GLN A 141 -6.76 -18.22 -15.26
C GLN A 141 -8.23 -18.64 -15.37
N HIS A 142 -8.57 -19.11 -16.56
CA HIS A 142 -9.79 -19.70 -17.13
C HIS A 142 -10.88 -20.32 -16.22
N GLY A 143 -12.13 -20.14 -16.66
CA GLY A 143 -13.30 -21.02 -16.48
C GLY A 143 -14.44 -20.61 -17.44
N PRO A 144 -15.24 -21.53 -18.03
CA PRO A 144 -15.78 -21.38 -19.40
C PRO A 144 -17.26 -20.92 -19.48
N GLY A 145 -17.65 -20.47 -20.68
CA GLY A 145 -19.02 -20.15 -21.08
C GLY A 145 -19.26 -18.63 -21.14
N GLY A 146 -19.63 -18.00 -22.24
CA GLY A 146 -20.07 -18.47 -23.54
C GLY A 146 -20.53 -17.23 -24.33
N SER A 147 -20.41 -17.33 -25.66
CA SER A 147 -21.22 -16.61 -26.66
C SER A 147 -21.11 -15.07 -26.77
N LEU A 148 -20.62 -14.63 -27.96
CA LEU A 148 -21.28 -13.68 -28.88
C LEU A 148 -21.35 -12.19 -28.42
N TRP A 149 -20.87 -11.16 -29.13
CA TRP A 149 -20.68 -10.92 -30.57
C TRP A 149 -19.62 -9.82 -30.82
N CYS A 150 -18.83 -9.97 -31.88
CA CYS A 150 -18.30 -8.86 -32.68
C CYS A 150 -19.39 -8.39 -33.64
N VAL A 151 -19.62 -7.07 -33.80
CA VAL A 151 -19.93 -6.46 -35.11
C VAL A 151 -19.44 -5.00 -35.13
N SER A 152 -18.66 -4.72 -36.20
CA SER A 152 -18.28 -3.47 -36.89
C SER A 152 -17.73 -2.27 -36.13
#